data_AF-G3AGA9-F1
#
_entry.id   AF-G3AGA9-F1
#
_cell.length_a   1.000
_cell.length_b   1.000
_cell.length_c   1.000
_cell.angle_alpha   90.00
_cell.angle_beta   90.00
_cell.angle_gamma   90.00
#
_symmetry.space_group_name_H-M   'P 1'
#
loop_
_entity.id
_entity.type
_entity.pdbx_description
1 polymer ?
#
loop_
_entity_poly.entity_id
_entity_poly.type
_entity_poly.pdbx_seq_one_letter_code
_entity_poly.pdbx_strand_id
1 'polypeptide(L)'
;MYRLLARQSSIRISLLLKTTSIRYYGSNTNNKSFFKSAAKGFNIFRNIESQEFQEEYQKTAKTEPLTDQLMKAIGNKKEPLYLLALFHSECKKMGIVPDAPELRNVPSWKFAFNYVFKLNPIHRTFWEISRRLDVSHIHHTLYYDVHNLGILDPRNFPAELYNELQTGIYNGLDFRNVQLSVNIHPQWTEKKNT
;
A
#
# COMPACT_ATOMS: atom_id res chain seq x y z
N MET A 1 9.58 49.61 52.40
CA MET A 1 10.29 48.33 52.28
C MET A 1 9.75 47.63 51.02
N TYR A 2 10.61 47.42 50.02
CA TYR A 2 10.57 46.50 48.85
C TYR A 2 9.32 45.59 48.70
N ARG A 3 8.73 45.31 47.53
CA ARG A 3 9.29 45.04 46.19
C ARG A 3 8.13 44.94 45.16
N LEU A 4 8.38 45.42 43.93
CA LEU A 4 7.69 45.01 42.70
C LEU A 4 7.65 43.48 42.56
N LEU A 5 6.65 42.94 41.86
CA LEU A 5 6.85 42.00 40.75
C LEU A 5 5.55 41.81 39.94
N ALA A 6 5.64 42.14 38.65
CA ALA A 6 4.72 41.75 37.61
C ALA A 6 4.76 40.24 37.34
N ARG A 7 3.67 39.64 36.83
CA ARG A 7 3.73 38.68 35.71
C ARG A 7 2.37 38.23 35.18
N GLN A 8 2.18 38.54 33.89
CA GLN A 8 1.71 37.68 32.80
C GLN A 8 0.33 37.00 32.91
N SER A 9 -0.60 37.62 32.20
CA SER A 9 -1.67 37.01 31.42
C SER A 9 -1.17 35.82 30.59
N SER A 10 -1.73 34.63 30.82
CA SER A 10 -1.67 33.49 29.91
C SER A 10 -3.08 32.96 29.70
N ILE A 11 -3.71 33.42 28.62
CA ILE A 11 -4.94 32.87 28.07
C ILE A 11 -4.57 31.51 27.46
N ARG A 12 -4.97 30.41 28.09
CA ARG A 12 -4.91 29.08 27.47
C ARG A 12 -6.25 28.78 26.82
N ILE A 13 -6.29 28.91 25.50
CA ILE A 13 -7.37 28.40 24.66
C ILE A 13 -7.22 26.88 24.61
N SER A 14 -8.06 26.17 25.36
CA SER A 14 -8.16 24.71 25.30
C SER A 14 -8.97 24.33 24.06
N LEU A 15 -8.27 23.95 22.98
CA LEU A 15 -8.90 23.39 21.79
C LEU A 15 -9.37 21.96 22.10
N LEU A 16 -10.69 21.76 22.19
CA LEU A 16 -11.35 20.46 22.34
C LEU A 16 -11.19 19.64 21.05
N LEU A 17 -10.18 18.79 20.99
CA LEU A 17 -10.14 17.69 20.04
C LEU A 17 -10.98 16.53 20.60
N LYS A 18 -12.16 16.31 20.02
CA LYS A 18 -12.92 15.07 20.20
C LYS A 18 -12.14 13.93 19.56
N THR A 19 -11.31 13.26 20.36
CA THR A 19 -10.74 11.96 20.00
C THR A 19 -11.78 10.89 20.33
N THR A 20 -12.28 10.22 19.31
CA THR A 20 -13.11 9.03 19.46
C THR A 20 -12.20 7.91 20.00
N SER A 21 -12.15 7.75 21.32
CA SER A 21 -11.43 6.65 21.96
C SER A 21 -12.18 5.34 21.70
N ILE A 22 -11.65 4.49 20.81
CA ILE A 22 -12.06 3.09 20.69
C ILE A 22 -11.57 2.38 21.95
N ARG A 23 -12.48 2.05 22.87
CA ARG A 23 -12.17 1.27 24.08
C ARG A 23 -11.95 -0.19 23.68
N TYR A 24 -10.72 -0.65 23.80
CA TYR A 24 -10.41 -2.09 23.81
C TYR A 24 -10.72 -2.64 25.20
N TYR A 25 -11.71 -3.53 25.30
CA TYR A 25 -11.89 -4.35 26.49
C TYR A 25 -10.78 -5.42 26.49
N GLY A 26 -9.72 -5.19 27.26
CA GLY A 26 -8.72 -6.20 27.54
C GLY A 26 -9.22 -7.15 28.62
N SER A 27 -9.53 -8.39 28.27
CA SER A 27 -9.57 -9.49 29.23
C SER A 27 -8.16 -10.07 29.38
N ASN A 28 -7.64 -10.04 30.59
CA ASN A 28 -6.35 -10.56 30.98
C ASN A 28 -6.27 -12.08 30.75
N THR A 29 -5.58 -12.53 29.69
CA THR A 29 -5.19 -13.94 29.53
C THR A 29 -3.80 -14.06 28.89
N ASN A 30 -2.84 -14.49 29.70
CA ASN A 30 -1.57 -15.16 29.41
C ASN A 30 -1.03 -15.15 27.95
N ASN A 31 0.14 -14.48 27.83
CA ASN A 31 0.96 -14.17 26.65
C ASN A 31 1.54 -15.35 25.82
N LYS A 32 0.94 -16.55 25.82
CA LYS A 32 1.47 -17.71 25.07
C LYS A 32 0.64 -18.15 23.85
N SER A 33 -0.44 -17.45 23.52
CA SER A 33 -1.40 -17.88 22.48
C SER A 33 -1.38 -17.06 21.17
N PHE A 34 -0.86 -15.83 21.17
CA PHE A 34 -0.92 -14.93 20.00
C PHE A 34 -0.12 -15.45 18.78
N PHE A 35 1.08 -16.03 19.00
CA PHE A 35 1.91 -16.52 17.89
C PHE A 35 1.41 -17.83 17.27
N LYS A 36 0.66 -18.66 18.01
CA LYS A 36 0.09 -19.91 17.48
C LYS A 36 -1.20 -19.68 16.68
N SER A 37 -1.99 -18.67 17.02
CA SER A 37 -3.20 -18.31 16.23
C SER A 37 -2.86 -17.65 14.89
N ALA A 38 -1.79 -16.87 14.81
CA ALA A 38 -1.32 -16.31 13.54
C ALA A 38 -0.92 -17.43 12.55
N ALA A 39 -0.16 -18.43 13.00
CA ALA A 39 0.27 -19.55 12.15
C ALA A 39 -0.88 -20.47 11.68
N LYS A 40 -1.97 -20.60 12.46
CA LYS A 40 -3.16 -21.37 12.06
C LYS A 40 -4.04 -20.62 11.06
N GLY A 41 -4.17 -19.30 11.18
CA GLY A 41 -4.83 -18.47 10.16
C GLY A 41 -4.13 -18.59 8.80
N PHE A 42 -2.80 -18.56 8.79
CA PHE A 42 -1.98 -18.67 7.58
C PHE A 42 -2.21 -19.92 6.71
N ASN A 43 -2.58 -21.06 7.29
CA ASN A 43 -2.78 -22.31 6.52
C ASN A 43 -4.19 -22.46 5.93
N ILE A 44 -5.21 -21.79 6.50
CA ILE A 44 -6.59 -21.89 6.02
C ILE A 44 -6.79 -20.98 4.79
N PHE A 45 -6.13 -19.82 4.73
CA PHE A 45 -6.18 -18.92 3.56
C PHE A 45 -5.40 -19.44 2.34
N ARG A 46 -4.38 -20.29 2.54
CA ARG A 46 -3.52 -20.82 1.45
C ARG A 46 -4.20 -21.86 0.55
N ASN A 47 -5.23 -22.56 1.04
CA ASN A 47 -5.81 -23.71 0.33
C ASN A 47 -7.12 -23.41 -0.41
N ILE A 48 -7.78 -22.29 -0.12
CA ILE A 48 -9.05 -21.90 -0.75
C ILE A 48 -8.80 -21.05 -2.02
N GLU A 49 -7.67 -20.34 -2.08
CA GLU A 49 -7.43 -19.26 -3.04
C GLU A 49 -6.65 -19.68 -4.29
N SER A 50 -5.98 -20.84 -4.27
CA SER A 50 -5.16 -21.33 -5.39
C SER A 50 -5.96 -22.01 -6.52
N GLN A 51 -7.19 -22.45 -6.25
CA GLN A 51 -8.01 -23.16 -7.24
C GLN A 51 -8.84 -22.22 -8.12
N GLU A 52 -9.43 -21.16 -7.56
CA GLU A 52 -10.28 -20.23 -8.33
C GLU A 52 -9.49 -19.40 -9.35
N PHE A 53 -8.21 -19.10 -9.07
CA PHE A 53 -7.34 -18.33 -9.98
C PHE A 53 -6.77 -19.15 -11.15
N GLN A 54 -6.75 -20.49 -11.07
CA GLN A 54 -6.19 -21.30 -12.17
C GLN A 54 -7.23 -21.65 -13.25
N GLU A 55 -8.50 -21.80 -12.88
CA GLU A 55 -9.52 -22.36 -13.78
C GLU A 55 -10.16 -21.32 -14.73
N GLU A 56 -10.26 -20.05 -14.33
CA GLU A 56 -10.81 -19.00 -15.20
C GLU A 56 -9.77 -18.48 -16.22
N TYR A 57 -8.48 -18.52 -15.87
CA TYR A 57 -7.38 -17.97 -16.66
C TYR A 57 -6.93 -18.86 -17.82
N GLN A 58 -7.09 -20.19 -17.72
CA GLN A 58 -6.73 -21.08 -18.84
C GLN A 58 -7.66 -20.95 -20.05
N LYS A 59 -8.81 -20.27 -19.92
CA LYS A 59 -9.79 -20.10 -21.00
C LYS A 59 -9.57 -18.85 -21.85
N THR A 60 -9.00 -17.79 -21.29
CA THR A 60 -8.57 -16.59 -22.03
C THR A 60 -7.09 -16.71 -22.39
N ALA A 61 -6.78 -17.55 -23.37
CA ALA A 61 -5.41 -17.76 -23.86
C ALA A 61 -5.24 -17.16 -25.26
N LYS A 62 -4.82 -15.88 -25.31
CA LYS A 62 -4.08 -15.20 -26.39
C LYS A 62 -3.50 -13.83 -25.94
N THR A 63 -3.30 -13.66 -24.63
CA THR A 63 -3.80 -12.46 -23.94
C THR A 63 -2.66 -11.60 -23.40
N GLU A 64 -2.74 -10.32 -23.71
CA GLU A 64 -1.94 -9.23 -23.15
C GLU A 64 -1.55 -9.42 -21.66
N PRO A 65 -0.30 -9.07 -21.26
CA PRO A 65 0.13 -9.15 -19.86
C PRO A 65 -0.88 -8.51 -18.90
N LEU A 66 -1.14 -9.15 -17.76
CA LEU A 66 -2.14 -8.70 -16.78
C LEU A 66 -1.86 -7.27 -16.27
N THR A 67 -0.59 -6.88 -16.22
CA THR A 67 -0.18 -5.51 -15.89
C THR A 67 -0.52 -4.52 -17.00
N ASP A 68 -0.40 -4.88 -18.26
CA ASP A 68 -0.81 -4.03 -19.37
C ASP A 68 -2.34 -3.85 -19.39
N GLN A 69 -3.10 -4.93 -19.13
CA GLN A 69 -4.55 -4.84 -18.94
C GLN A 69 -4.92 -3.92 -17.77
N LEU A 70 -4.20 -4.05 -16.64
CA LEU A 70 -4.39 -3.17 -15.48
C LEU A 70 -4.10 -1.72 -15.84
N MET A 71 -2.97 -1.45 -16.51
CA MET A 71 -2.55 -0.11 -16.92
C MET A 71 -3.54 0.52 -17.90
N LYS A 72 -4.08 -0.25 -18.85
CA LYS A 72 -5.16 0.19 -19.75
C LYS A 72 -6.44 0.52 -18.98
N ALA A 73 -6.81 -0.32 -18.02
CA ALA A 73 -8.05 -0.16 -17.26
C ALA A 73 -8.00 1.02 -16.27
N ILE A 74 -6.85 1.25 -15.62
CA ILE A 74 -6.63 2.45 -14.80
C ILE A 74 -6.46 3.69 -15.69
N GLY A 75 -5.81 3.56 -16.85
CA GLY A 75 -5.70 4.57 -17.90
C GLY A 75 -5.38 5.97 -17.34
N ASN A 76 -6.37 6.86 -17.43
CA ASN A 76 -6.28 8.26 -17.03
C ASN A 76 -6.86 8.55 -15.63
N LYS A 77 -7.03 7.52 -14.78
CA LYS A 77 -7.58 7.67 -13.42
C LYS A 77 -6.45 8.00 -12.46
N LYS A 78 -6.45 9.23 -11.94
CA LYS A 78 -5.38 9.74 -11.07
C LYS A 78 -5.22 8.96 -9.76
N GLU A 79 -6.32 8.55 -9.13
CA GLU A 79 -6.28 7.89 -7.82
C GLU A 79 -5.62 6.49 -7.86
N PRO A 80 -6.00 5.58 -8.77
CA PRO A 80 -5.26 4.32 -8.95
C PRO A 80 -3.79 4.52 -9.29
N LEU A 81 -3.47 5.45 -10.20
CA LEU A 81 -2.07 5.75 -10.56
C LEU A 81 -1.26 6.22 -9.34
N TYR A 82 -1.85 7.10 -8.53
CA TYR A 82 -1.25 7.56 -7.29
C TYR A 82 -1.00 6.42 -6.30
N LEU A 83 -2.00 5.57 -6.08
CA LEU A 83 -1.89 4.43 -5.15
C LEU A 83 -0.88 3.38 -5.62
N LEU A 84 -0.81 3.13 -6.93
CA LEU A 84 0.18 2.25 -7.53
C LEU A 84 1.59 2.80 -7.31
N ALA A 85 1.81 4.08 -7.63
CA ALA A 85 3.09 4.74 -7.40
C ALA A 85 3.47 4.75 -5.90
N LEU A 86 2.50 4.98 -5.00
CA LEU A 86 2.72 4.91 -3.56
C LEU A 86 3.09 3.49 -3.11
N PHE A 87 2.41 2.46 -3.61
CA PHE A 87 2.72 1.06 -3.32
C PHE A 87 4.16 0.72 -3.74
N HIS A 88 4.54 1.11 -4.96
CA HIS A 88 5.89 0.96 -5.50
C HIS A 88 6.94 1.73 -4.69
N SER A 89 6.63 2.94 -4.24
CA SER A 89 7.52 3.74 -3.39
C SER A 89 7.81 3.06 -2.05
N GLU A 90 6.79 2.49 -1.40
CA GLU A 90 6.97 1.71 -0.16
C GLU A 90 7.76 0.42 -0.40
N CYS A 91 7.56 -0.25 -1.55
CA CYS A 91 8.39 -1.39 -1.97
C CYS A 91 9.86 -0.98 -2.13
N LYS A 92 10.13 0.14 -2.82
CA LYS A 92 11.48 0.66 -3.05
C LYS A 92 12.22 0.96 -1.74
N LYS A 93 11.55 1.50 -0.72
CA LYS A 93 12.14 1.73 0.62
C LYS A 93 12.63 0.46 1.31
N MET A 94 12.10 -0.70 0.90
CA MET A 94 12.55 -2.02 1.36
C MET A 94 13.58 -2.67 0.43
N GLY A 95 13.93 -2.06 -0.70
CA GLY A 95 14.80 -2.67 -1.71
C GLY A 95 14.06 -3.61 -2.69
N ILE A 96 12.73 -3.53 -2.73
CA ILE A 96 11.89 -4.30 -3.67
C ILE A 96 11.70 -3.43 -4.93
N VAL A 97 12.46 -3.73 -5.99
CA VAL A 97 12.47 -2.99 -7.27
C VAL A 97 12.31 -3.94 -8.46
N PRO A 98 11.99 -3.45 -9.68
CA PRO A 98 11.80 -4.29 -10.85
C PRO A 98 13.05 -5.07 -11.30
N ASP A 99 14.24 -4.45 -11.20
CA ASP A 99 15.45 -4.94 -11.88
C ASP A 99 16.12 -6.16 -11.23
N ALA A 100 15.77 -6.49 -9.99
CA ALA A 100 16.41 -7.56 -9.22
C ALA A 100 15.45 -8.25 -8.22
N PRO A 101 14.35 -8.88 -8.70
CA PRO A 101 13.35 -9.47 -7.83
C PRO A 101 13.86 -10.69 -7.03
N GLU A 102 14.83 -11.43 -7.56
CA GLU A 102 15.49 -12.57 -6.92
C GLU A 102 16.47 -12.17 -5.81
N LEU A 103 16.97 -10.93 -5.83
CA LEU A 103 17.92 -10.42 -4.83
C LEU A 103 17.24 -9.74 -3.64
N ARG A 104 15.93 -9.85 -3.51
CA ARG A 104 15.16 -9.28 -2.38
C ARG A 104 15.59 -9.92 -1.07
N ASN A 105 16.40 -9.21 -0.30
CA ASN A 105 16.84 -9.64 1.02
C ASN A 105 16.29 -8.67 2.09
N VAL A 106 14.99 -8.77 2.35
CA VAL A 106 14.32 -7.97 3.38
C VAL A 106 14.17 -8.82 4.64
N PRO A 107 14.68 -8.37 5.81
CA PRO A 107 14.47 -9.08 7.06
C PRO A 107 12.97 -9.33 7.32
N SER A 108 12.59 -10.55 7.70
CA SER A 108 11.17 -10.94 7.82
C SER A 108 10.36 -10.02 8.73
N TRP A 109 10.95 -9.52 9.82
CA TRP A 109 10.28 -8.58 10.73
C TRP A 109 10.04 -7.20 10.10
N LYS A 110 10.98 -6.71 9.29
CA LYS A 110 10.86 -5.45 8.56
C LYS A 110 9.80 -5.57 7.49
N PHE A 111 9.78 -6.70 6.78
CA PHE A 111 8.71 -7.02 5.84
C PHE A 111 7.35 -7.10 6.56
N ALA A 112 7.26 -7.80 7.68
CA ALA A 112 6.03 -7.93 8.47
C ALA A 112 5.42 -6.58 8.84
N PHE A 113 6.26 -5.67 9.36
CA PHE A 113 5.84 -4.34 9.76
C PHE A 113 5.32 -3.54 8.56
N ASN A 114 6.09 -3.50 7.47
CA ASN A 114 5.67 -2.76 6.27
C ASN A 114 4.45 -3.38 5.60
N TYR A 115 4.34 -4.70 5.59
CA TYR A 115 3.17 -5.40 5.07
C TYR A 115 1.90 -4.93 5.78
N VAL A 116 1.88 -4.98 7.12
CA VAL A 116 0.69 -4.68 7.92
C VAL A 116 0.34 -3.19 7.89
N PHE A 117 1.33 -2.32 8.04
CA PHE A 117 1.10 -0.89 8.25
C PHE A 117 1.19 -0.03 6.98
N LYS A 118 1.76 -0.55 5.90
CA LYS A 118 1.98 0.19 4.64
C LYS A 118 1.33 -0.52 3.45
N LEU A 119 1.85 -1.68 3.06
CA LEU A 119 1.48 -2.33 1.80
C LEU A 119 0.03 -2.79 1.79
N ASN A 120 -0.45 -3.49 2.82
CA ASN A 120 -1.81 -4.02 2.86
C ASN A 120 -2.88 -2.90 2.86
N PRO A 121 -2.77 -1.81 3.65
CA PRO A 121 -3.67 -0.66 3.53
C PRO A 121 -3.71 -0.05 2.13
N ILE A 122 -2.55 0.18 1.51
CA ILE A 122 -2.46 0.76 0.15
C ILE A 122 -3.11 -0.19 -0.86
N HIS A 123 -2.77 -1.48 -0.82
CA HIS A 123 -3.31 -2.52 -1.69
C HIS A 123 -4.84 -2.62 -1.59
N ARG A 124 -5.38 -2.66 -0.37
CA ARG A 124 -6.84 -2.70 -0.16
C ARG A 124 -7.52 -1.46 -0.76
N THR A 125 -6.96 -0.28 -0.51
CA THR A 125 -7.49 0.98 -1.04
C THR A 125 -7.42 1.00 -2.56
N PHE A 126 -6.32 0.55 -3.16
CA PHE A 126 -6.15 0.47 -4.62
C PHE A 126 -7.27 -0.36 -5.25
N TRP A 127 -7.52 -1.56 -4.76
CA TRP A 127 -8.54 -2.44 -5.32
C TRP A 127 -9.96 -2.01 -4.98
N GLU A 128 -10.18 -1.35 -3.84
CA GLU A 128 -11.47 -0.75 -3.52
C GLU A 128 -11.81 0.39 -4.46
N ILE A 129 -10.87 1.31 -4.71
CA ILE A 129 -11.07 2.40 -5.69
C ILE A 129 -11.24 1.80 -7.09
N SER A 130 -10.44 0.79 -7.45
CA SER A 130 -10.56 0.13 -8.74
C SER A 130 -11.93 -0.52 -8.94
N ARG A 131 -12.51 -1.15 -7.90
CA ARG A 131 -13.89 -1.65 -7.93
C ARG A 131 -14.91 -0.53 -8.12
N ARG A 132 -14.78 0.58 -7.39
CA ARG A 132 -15.69 1.73 -7.50
C ARG A 132 -15.63 2.40 -8.87
N LEU A 133 -14.47 2.35 -9.53
CA LEU A 133 -14.22 2.91 -10.86
C LEU A 133 -14.43 1.90 -12.00
N ASP A 134 -15.06 0.76 -11.71
CA ASP A 134 -15.38 -0.29 -12.69
C ASP A 134 -14.13 -0.83 -13.43
N VAL A 135 -12.97 -0.81 -12.76
CA VAL A 135 -11.67 -1.26 -13.30
C VAL A 135 -11.45 -2.75 -13.05
N SER A 136 -11.91 -3.26 -11.90
CA SER A 136 -11.75 -4.67 -11.54
C SER A 136 -12.89 -5.13 -10.64
N HIS A 137 -13.45 -6.29 -10.94
CA HIS A 137 -14.55 -6.91 -10.19
C HIS A 137 -14.10 -8.06 -9.28
N ILE A 138 -12.85 -8.48 -9.41
CA ILE A 138 -12.31 -9.66 -8.73
C ILE A 138 -11.73 -9.24 -7.38
N HIS A 139 -11.79 -10.14 -6.40
CA HIS A 139 -11.07 -9.95 -5.15
C HIS A 139 -9.58 -10.18 -5.37
N HIS A 140 -8.77 -9.19 -5.01
CA HIS A 140 -7.32 -9.30 -5.08
C HIS A 140 -6.76 -9.38 -3.67
N THR A 141 -5.89 -10.37 -3.47
CA THR A 141 -5.21 -10.60 -2.19
C THR A 141 -3.75 -10.24 -2.32
N LEU A 142 -3.25 -9.50 -1.33
CA LEU A 142 -1.82 -9.29 -1.16
C LEU A 142 -1.26 -10.52 -0.44
N TYR A 143 -0.28 -11.18 -1.03
CA TYR A 143 0.37 -12.31 -0.38
C TYR A 143 1.40 -11.81 0.64
N TYR A 144 1.46 -12.47 1.80
CA TYR A 144 2.53 -12.28 2.77
C TYR A 144 3.80 -13.01 2.31
N ASP A 145 4.36 -12.55 1.19
CA ASP A 145 5.56 -13.09 0.58
C ASP A 145 6.35 -11.94 -0.06
N VAL A 146 7.59 -11.75 0.39
CA VAL A 146 8.47 -10.69 -0.13
C VAL A 146 8.83 -10.92 -1.61
N HIS A 147 8.80 -12.17 -2.06
CA HIS A 147 9.09 -12.54 -3.44
C HIS A 147 7.85 -12.53 -4.33
N ASN A 148 6.66 -12.35 -3.78
CA ASN A 148 5.42 -12.31 -4.55
C ASN A 148 4.38 -11.38 -3.90
N LEU A 149 4.29 -10.14 -4.39
CA LEU A 149 3.30 -9.17 -3.92
C LEU A 149 2.05 -9.10 -4.81
N GLY A 150 1.77 -10.16 -5.58
CA GLY A 150 0.65 -10.22 -6.51
C GLY A 150 0.86 -9.32 -7.74
N ILE A 151 -0.23 -8.84 -8.34
CA ILE A 151 -0.19 -8.07 -9.60
C ILE A 151 0.54 -6.74 -9.43
N LEU A 152 0.41 -6.08 -8.28
CA LEU A 152 1.01 -4.77 -8.01
C LEU A 152 2.52 -4.84 -7.73
N ASP A 153 3.10 -6.04 -7.68
CA ASP A 153 4.52 -6.25 -7.45
C ASP A 153 5.35 -5.49 -8.51
N PRO A 154 6.35 -4.67 -8.12
CA PRO A 154 7.22 -3.94 -9.06
C PRO A 154 7.83 -4.82 -10.16
N ARG A 155 8.09 -6.11 -9.90
CA ARG A 155 8.67 -7.02 -10.90
C ARG A 155 7.79 -7.23 -12.14
N ASN A 156 6.49 -7.00 -12.02
CA ASN A 156 5.55 -7.21 -13.11
C ASN A 156 5.48 -6.01 -14.06
N PHE A 157 6.17 -4.91 -13.75
CA PHE A 157 6.17 -3.67 -14.52
C PHE A 157 7.52 -3.49 -15.21
N PRO A 158 7.54 -3.12 -16.51
CA PRO A 158 8.77 -2.69 -17.16
C PRO A 158 9.44 -1.56 -16.38
N ALA A 159 10.77 -1.58 -16.30
CA ALA A 159 11.54 -0.59 -15.55
C ALA A 159 11.22 0.85 -15.99
N GLU A 160 11.01 1.07 -17.29
CA GLU A 160 10.61 2.36 -17.86
C GLU A 160 9.28 2.85 -17.30
N LEU A 161 8.24 2.01 -17.36
CA LEU A 161 6.91 2.32 -16.82
C LEU A 161 6.96 2.55 -15.31
N TYR A 162 7.66 1.69 -14.58
CA TYR A 162 7.86 1.86 -13.15
C TYR A 162 8.49 3.22 -12.82
N ASN A 163 9.56 3.59 -13.53
CA ASN A 163 10.25 4.85 -13.34
C ASN A 163 9.37 6.05 -13.73
N GLU A 164 8.60 5.97 -14.81
CA GLU A 164 7.64 7.00 -15.20
C GLU A 164 6.61 7.24 -14.09
N LEU A 165 6.01 6.18 -13.53
CA LEU A 165 5.08 6.27 -12.41
C LEU A 165 5.70 6.96 -11.18
N GLN A 166 7.00 6.78 -10.94
CA GLN A 166 7.70 7.44 -9.83
C GLN A 166 7.89 8.96 -10.02
N THR A 167 7.66 9.49 -11.23
CA THR A 167 7.68 10.95 -11.48
C THR A 167 6.38 11.64 -11.04
N GLY A 168 5.30 10.88 -10.87
CA GLY A 168 3.96 11.42 -10.62
C GLY A 168 3.25 11.93 -11.87
N ILE A 169 3.82 11.68 -13.06
CA ILE A 169 3.23 11.99 -14.36
C ILE A 169 3.25 10.71 -15.19
N TYR A 170 2.10 10.31 -15.74
CA TYR A 170 1.96 9.16 -16.62
C TYR A 170 1.19 9.55 -17.87
N ASN A 171 1.73 9.34 -19.07
CA ASN A 171 1.09 9.75 -20.34
C ASN A 171 0.62 11.23 -20.33
N GLY A 172 1.40 12.13 -19.73
CA GLY A 172 1.07 13.55 -19.61
C GLY A 172 0.05 13.90 -18.51
N LEU A 173 -0.52 12.90 -17.82
CA LEU A 173 -1.43 13.11 -16.70
C LEU A 173 -0.65 13.26 -15.39
N ASP A 174 -0.75 14.44 -14.78
CA ASP A 174 -0.20 14.71 -13.44
C ASP A 174 -1.16 14.25 -12.34
N PHE A 175 -0.70 13.30 -11.51
CA PHE A 175 -1.43 12.75 -10.36
C PHE A 175 -0.76 13.07 -9.01
N ARG A 176 0.22 13.99 -8.97
CA ARG A 176 0.92 14.36 -7.73
C ARG A 176 0.01 15.02 -6.69
N ASN A 177 -1.05 15.69 -7.15
CA ASN A 177 -1.98 16.46 -6.33
C ASN A 177 -3.18 15.65 -5.79
N VAL A 178 -3.19 14.33 -5.99
CA VAL A 178 -4.26 13.48 -5.44
C VAL A 178 -4.21 13.51 -3.91
N GLN A 179 -5.33 13.85 -3.28
CA GLN A 179 -5.51 13.78 -1.84
C GLN A 179 -6.31 12.54 -1.49
N LEU A 180 -5.68 11.59 -0.82
CA LEU A 180 -6.35 10.42 -0.25
C LEU A 180 -6.33 10.52 1.27
N SER A 181 -7.27 9.86 1.93
CA SER A 181 -7.29 9.69 3.40
C SER A 181 -6.12 8.84 3.94
N VAL A 182 -5.12 8.52 3.11
CA VAL A 182 -3.94 7.75 3.47
C VAL A 182 -2.87 8.74 3.96
N ASN A 183 -2.38 8.56 5.19
CA ASN A 183 -1.38 9.43 5.82
C ASN A 183 0.05 9.27 5.27
N ILE A 184 0.22 8.73 4.06
CA ILE A 184 1.52 8.39 3.47
C ILE A 184 1.49 8.84 2.01
N HIS A 185 2.56 9.51 1.58
CA HIS A 185 2.70 10.05 0.23
C HIS A 185 4.02 9.58 -0.41
N PRO A 186 4.04 9.30 -1.72
CA PRO A 186 5.25 8.96 -2.42
C PRO A 186 6.21 10.16 -2.51
N GLN A 187 7.51 9.88 -2.58
CA GLN A 187 8.53 10.88 -2.85
C GLN A 187 8.79 10.89 -4.36
N TRP A 188 8.36 11.95 -5.05
CA TRP A 188 8.44 12.05 -6.50
C TRP A 188 9.88 12.25 -6.98
N THR A 189 10.26 11.57 -8.05
CA THR A 189 11.56 11.80 -8.72
C THR A 189 11.47 12.95 -9.71
N GLU A 190 12.44 13.85 -9.70
CA GLU A 190 12.54 14.90 -10.73
C GLU A 190 12.86 14.27 -12.09
N LYS A 191 12.07 14.63 -13.12
CA LYS A 191 12.38 14.28 -14.50
C LYS A 191 13.57 15.13 -14.95
N LYS A 192 14.71 14.50 -15.26
CA LYS A 192 15.83 15.21 -15.89
C LYS A 192 15.38 15.68 -17.27
N ASN A 193 15.23 17.00 -17.43
CA ASN A 193 15.08 17.59 -18.75
C ASN A 193 16.40 17.35 -19.50
N THR A 194 16.36 16.48 -20.50
CA THR A 194 17.47 16.23 -21.40
C THR A 194 17.08 16.74 -22.77
#